data_AF-A0A967CQP7-F1
#
_entry.id   AF-A0A967CQP7-F1
#
_cell.length_a   1.000
_cell.length_b   1.000
_cell.length_c   1.000
_cell.angle_alpha   90.00
_cell.angle_beta   90.00
_cell.angle_gamma   90.00
#
_symmetry.space_group_name_H-M   'P 1'
#
loop_
_entity.id
_entity.type
_entity.pdbx_description
1 polymer ?
#
loop_
_entity_poly.entity_id
_entity_poly.type
_entity_poly.pdbx_seq_one_letter_code
_entity_poly.pdbx_strand_id
1 'polypeptide(L)'
;YDFTAAGVRVIASSHTCLPVIQRLESEGRDVALANNGSAGMPNFHGTRHGLVTRISVHAPAAASYGLRVGMLHVHAVPVEYDWVAWEKRFLELWPAGSDAYQSYFKRITAGPAYRQGDALRSASRTSVAHAL
;
A
#
# COMPACT_ATOMS: atom_id res chain seq x y z
N TYR A 1 -9.75 3.26 -14.14
CA TYR A 1 -10.28 4.28 -13.22
C TYR A 1 -10.43 5.56 -14.00
N ASP A 2 -11.61 6.16 -13.99
CA ASP A 2 -11.83 7.46 -14.65
C ASP A 2 -11.50 8.58 -13.65
N PHE A 3 -10.27 9.09 -13.73
CA PHE A 3 -9.80 10.20 -12.89
C PHE A 3 -10.43 11.53 -13.29
N THR A 4 -10.81 11.69 -14.56
CA THR A 4 -11.46 12.89 -15.08
C THR A 4 -12.85 13.02 -14.49
N ALA A 5 -13.69 12.00 -14.66
CA ALA A 5 -15.06 12.01 -14.15
C ALA A 5 -15.09 12.18 -12.63
N ALA A 6 -14.11 11.61 -11.93
CA ALA A 6 -13.97 11.77 -10.48
C ALA A 6 -13.38 13.13 -10.05
N GLY A 7 -12.76 13.90 -10.96
CA GLY A 7 -12.14 15.19 -10.64
C GLY A 7 -10.96 15.11 -9.67
N VAL A 8 -10.22 13.99 -9.64
CA VAL A 8 -9.14 13.73 -8.66
C VAL A 8 -7.79 13.49 -9.33
N ARG A 9 -6.70 13.78 -8.59
CA ARG A 9 -5.31 13.45 -9.01
C ARG A 9 -4.77 12.17 -8.37
N VAL A 10 -5.36 11.76 -7.25
CA VAL A 10 -4.97 10.56 -6.51
C VAL A 10 -6.22 9.82 -6.11
N ILE A 11 -6.31 8.54 -6.46
CA ILE A 11 -7.30 7.60 -5.89
C ILE A 11 -6.57 6.80 -4.82
N ALA A 12 -7.04 6.89 -3.58
CA ALA A 12 -6.54 6.11 -2.47
C ALA A 12 -7.54 4.99 -2.15
N SER A 13 -7.03 3.77 -1.96
CA SER A 13 -7.81 2.58 -1.66
C SER A 13 -7.17 1.75 -0.56
N SER A 14 -7.93 0.74 -0.12
CA SER A 14 -7.50 -0.31 0.80
C SER A 14 -8.02 -1.67 0.32
N HIS A 15 -8.15 -2.65 1.23
CA HIS A 15 -8.85 -3.94 1.06
C HIS A 15 -8.01 -5.11 0.52
N THR A 16 -7.15 -4.91 -0.49
CA THR A 16 -6.38 -6.04 -1.06
C THR A 16 -5.18 -6.48 -0.23
N CYS A 17 -4.83 -5.72 0.82
CA CYS A 17 -3.79 -6.10 1.77
C CYS A 17 -2.36 -6.18 1.19
N LEU A 18 -2.16 -5.86 -0.10
CA LEU A 18 -0.85 -5.65 -0.74
C LEU A 18 -0.71 -4.19 -1.15
N PRO A 19 0.38 -3.52 -0.80
CA PRO A 19 0.48 -2.10 -1.02
C PRO A 19 0.90 -1.80 -2.47
N VAL A 20 0.39 -0.71 -3.03
CA VAL A 20 0.82 -0.25 -4.36
C VAL A 20 0.76 1.27 -4.42
N ILE A 21 1.74 1.88 -5.07
CA ILE A 21 1.63 3.24 -5.59
C ILE A 21 1.97 3.17 -7.06
N GLN A 22 0.99 3.47 -7.91
CA GLN A 22 1.11 3.39 -9.35
C GLN A 22 0.91 4.77 -9.97
N ARG A 23 1.89 5.23 -10.75
CA ARG A 23 1.71 6.37 -11.65
C ARG A 23 0.90 5.92 -12.86
N LEU A 24 -0.05 6.76 -13.25
CA LEU A 24 -0.87 6.61 -14.45
C LEU A 24 -0.92 7.95 -15.19
N GLU A 25 -1.41 7.93 -16.42
CA GLU A 25 -1.73 9.11 -17.20
C GLU A 25 -3.25 9.18 -17.43
N SER A 26 -3.82 10.36 -17.28
CA SER A 26 -5.23 10.65 -17.59
C SER A 26 -5.30 12.03 -18.22
N GLU A 27 -5.76 12.10 -19.47
CA GLU A 27 -5.82 13.34 -20.28
C GLU A 27 -4.50 14.13 -20.31
N GLY A 28 -3.38 13.43 -20.55
CA GLY A 28 -2.06 14.05 -20.59
C GLY A 28 -1.54 14.54 -19.23
N ARG A 29 -2.18 14.15 -18.12
CA ARG A 29 -1.79 14.52 -16.75
C ARG A 29 -1.38 13.29 -15.96
N ASP A 30 -0.27 13.40 -15.23
CA ASP A 30 0.13 12.42 -14.21
C ASP A 30 -0.93 12.37 -13.09
N VAL A 31 -1.42 11.16 -12.84
CA VAL A 31 -2.31 10.80 -11.73
C VAL A 31 -1.76 9.58 -11.00
N ALA A 32 -2.25 9.30 -9.79
CA ALA A 32 -1.77 8.18 -8.99
C ALA A 32 -2.91 7.32 -8.44
N LEU A 33 -2.73 6.01 -8.49
CA LEU A 33 -3.49 5.05 -7.71
C LEU A 33 -2.63 4.59 -6.53
N ALA A 34 -3.16 4.65 -5.31
CA ALA A 34 -2.45 4.21 -4.12
C ALA A 34 -3.32 3.24 -3.32
N ASN A 35 -2.82 2.03 -3.06
CA ASN A 35 -3.38 1.10 -2.09
C ASN A 35 -2.45 1.01 -0.89
N ASN A 36 -2.97 1.23 0.31
CA ASN A 36 -2.13 1.32 1.51
C ASN A 36 -1.55 -0.04 1.96
N GLY A 37 -2.16 -1.15 1.55
CA GLY A 37 -1.87 -2.46 2.13
C GLY A 37 -2.48 -2.62 3.53
N SER A 38 -1.67 -2.94 4.53
CA SER A 38 -2.09 -3.14 5.93
C SER A 38 -1.26 -2.31 6.91
N ALA A 39 -1.91 -1.67 7.87
CA ALA A 39 -1.21 -1.00 8.99
C ALA A 39 -0.86 -1.98 10.13
N GLY A 40 -1.66 -3.04 10.32
CA GLY A 40 -1.51 -3.98 11.43
C GLY A 40 -0.82 -5.29 11.07
N MET A 41 -0.30 -5.44 9.86
CA MET A 41 0.43 -6.62 9.40
C MET A 41 1.55 -6.22 8.43
N PRO A 42 2.64 -7.01 8.34
CA PRO A 42 3.67 -6.75 7.36
C PRO A 42 3.16 -6.80 5.92
N ASN A 43 3.65 -5.87 5.11
CA ASN A 43 3.30 -5.77 3.69
C ASN A 43 4.38 -6.33 2.77
N PHE A 44 5.59 -6.51 3.30
CA PHE A 44 6.73 -7.04 2.56
C PHE A 44 7.35 -8.21 3.30
N HIS A 45 7.95 -9.11 2.53
CA HIS A 45 8.66 -10.27 3.05
C HIS A 45 9.75 -9.83 4.05
N GLY A 46 9.76 -10.45 5.23
CA GLY A 46 10.77 -10.23 6.27
C GLY A 46 10.65 -8.92 7.03
N THR A 47 9.57 -8.15 6.84
CA THR A 47 9.31 -6.91 7.60
C THR A 47 8.40 -7.18 8.81
N ARG A 48 8.40 -6.27 9.79
CA ARG A 48 7.58 -6.34 11.02
C ARG A 48 6.76 -5.08 11.28
N HIS A 49 6.64 -4.22 10.28
CA HIS A 49 5.91 -2.96 10.35
C HIS A 49 4.74 -2.96 9.36
N GLY A 50 3.73 -2.16 9.65
CA GLY A 50 2.65 -1.85 8.71
C GLY A 50 3.05 -0.76 7.72
N LEU A 51 2.10 -0.37 6.87
CA LEU A 51 2.22 0.79 5.99
C LEU A 51 0.95 1.64 6.04
N VAL A 52 1.14 2.95 5.87
CA VAL A 52 0.09 3.92 5.57
C VAL A 52 0.45 4.73 4.34
N THR A 53 -0.56 5.13 3.57
CA THR A 53 -0.37 6.08 2.47
C THR A 53 -0.46 7.50 3.00
N ARG A 54 0.63 8.26 2.87
CA ARG A 54 0.69 9.70 3.12
C ARG A 54 0.52 10.46 1.80
N ILE A 55 -0.47 11.33 1.74
CA ILE A 55 -0.70 12.26 0.62
C ILE A 55 -0.58 13.68 1.17
N SER A 56 0.35 14.47 0.65
CA SER A 56 0.62 15.82 1.15
C SER A 56 1.27 16.71 0.09
N VAL A 57 1.12 18.03 0.22
CA VAL A 57 1.91 19.01 -0.55
C VAL A 57 3.33 19.17 -0.02
N HIS A 58 3.64 18.62 1.16
CA HIS A 58 4.98 18.65 1.74
C HIS A 58 5.68 17.30 1.56
N ALA A 59 6.97 17.33 1.25
CA ALA A 59 7.81 16.15 1.21
C ALA A 59 7.76 15.38 2.56
N PRO A 60 7.80 14.04 2.54
CA PRO A 60 7.86 13.26 3.78
C PRO A 60 9.25 13.41 4.42
N ALA A 61 9.32 13.40 5.75
CA ALA A 61 10.59 13.30 6.46
C ALA A 61 11.26 11.93 6.26
N ALA A 62 10.44 10.87 6.22
CA ALA A 62 10.84 9.52 5.88
C ALA A 62 9.69 8.79 5.17
N ALA A 63 10.03 7.91 4.21
CA ALA A 63 9.08 7.05 3.52
C ALA A 63 9.82 5.80 3.04
N SER A 64 9.11 4.66 2.96
CA SER A 64 9.67 3.46 2.34
C SER A 64 9.80 3.67 0.83
N TYR A 65 8.71 4.11 0.18
CA TYR A 65 8.68 4.40 -1.25
C TYR A 65 7.57 5.40 -1.57
N GLY A 66 7.60 5.98 -2.76
CA GLY A 66 6.56 6.89 -3.22
C GLY A 66 6.92 7.61 -4.50
N LEU A 67 6.05 8.54 -4.88
CA LEU A 67 6.24 9.38 -6.05
C LEU A 67 5.56 10.74 -5.86
N ARG A 68 5.80 11.64 -6.81
CA ARG A 68 5.09 12.92 -6.92
C ARG A 68 4.16 12.90 -8.13
N VAL A 69 2.95 13.45 -7.97
CA VAL A 69 2.02 13.81 -9.07
C VAL A 69 1.59 15.27 -8.92
N GLY A 70 1.98 16.12 -9.86
CA GLY A 70 1.86 17.57 -9.70
C GLY A 70 2.61 18.04 -8.44
N MET A 71 1.89 18.68 -7.51
CA MET A 71 2.43 19.14 -6.21
C MET A 71 2.28 18.10 -5.09
N LEU A 72 1.58 16.99 -5.34
CA LEU A 72 1.26 16.01 -4.30
C LEU A 72 2.36 14.95 -4.19
N HIS A 73 2.90 14.82 -2.99
CA HIS A 73 3.75 13.72 -2.55
C HIS A 73 2.86 12.57 -2.08
N VAL A 74 2.92 11.43 -2.76
CA VAL A 74 2.18 10.20 -2.43
C VAL A 74 3.19 9.13 -2.03
N HIS A 75 3.25 8.81 -0.74
CA HIS A 75 4.29 7.96 -0.17
C HIS A 75 3.71 6.91 0.77
N ALA A 76 4.29 5.71 0.76
CA ALA A 76 4.08 4.71 1.78
C ALA A 76 5.04 4.96 2.94
N VAL A 77 4.49 5.11 4.13
CA VAL A 77 5.23 5.37 5.37
C VAL A 77 5.09 4.16 6.29
N PRO A 78 6.19 3.66 6.88
CA PRO A 78 6.12 2.55 7.83
C PRO A 78 5.38 2.96 9.10
N VAL A 79 4.58 2.03 9.62
CA VAL A 79 3.97 2.14 10.95
C VAL A 79 4.56 1.05 11.82
N GLU A 80 5.48 1.46 12.68
CA GLU A 80 6.08 0.59 13.68
C GLU A 80 5.09 0.31 14.80
N TYR A 81 5.09 -0.91 15.30
CA TYR A 81 4.33 -1.33 16.47
C TYR A 81 5.17 -2.31 17.29
N ASP A 82 4.81 -2.51 18.56
CA ASP A 82 5.45 -3.52 19.39
C ASP A 82 5.11 -4.92 18.83
N TRP A 83 6.05 -5.45 18.06
CA TRP A 83 5.95 -6.75 17.41
C TRP A 83 5.67 -7.88 18.41
N VAL A 84 6.37 -7.87 19.55
CA VAL A 84 6.29 -8.94 20.55
C VAL A 84 4.93 -8.90 21.24
N ALA A 85 4.47 -7.72 21.62
CA ALA A 85 3.15 -7.56 22.24
C ALA A 85 2.02 -7.92 21.27
N TRP A 86 2.15 -7.53 19.99
CA TRP A 86 1.15 -7.83 18.97
C TRP A 86 1.09 -9.32 18.65
N GLU A 87 2.22 -10.02 18.51
CA GLU A 87 2.28 -11.46 18.29
C GLU A 87 1.64 -12.23 19.46
N LYS A 88 2.01 -11.87 20.69
CA LYS A 88 1.42 -12.44 21.90
C LYS A 88 -0.10 -12.27 21.88
N ARG A 89 -0.58 -11.07 21.58
CA ARG A 89 -2.02 -10.77 21.57
C ARG A 89 -2.77 -11.55 20.49
N PHE A 90 -2.15 -11.75 19.32
CA PHE A 90 -2.73 -12.57 18.26
C PHE A 90 -2.91 -14.02 18.73
N LEU A 91 -1.89 -14.62 19.35
CA LEU A 91 -1.93 -16.01 19.81
C LEU A 91 -2.90 -16.24 20.98
N GLU A 92 -3.13 -15.24 21.83
CA GLU A 92 -4.14 -15.31 22.89
C GLU A 92 -5.57 -15.40 22.33
N LEU A 93 -5.85 -14.68 21.24
CA LEU A 93 -7.17 -14.66 20.60
C LEU A 93 -7.36 -15.82 19.62
N TRP A 94 -6.28 -16.18 18.92
CA TRP A 94 -6.25 -17.14 17.83
C TRP A 94 -5.10 -18.13 18.04
N PRO A 95 -5.24 -19.06 18.97
CA PRO A 95 -4.20 -20.05 19.26
C PRO A 95 -3.96 -20.98 18.06
N ALA A 96 -2.85 -21.70 18.12
CA ALA A 96 -2.50 -22.72 17.13
C ALA A 96 -3.65 -23.73 16.97
N GLY A 97 -4.01 -24.01 15.72
CA GLY A 97 -5.15 -24.86 15.36
C GLY A 97 -6.41 -24.11 14.97
N SER A 98 -6.55 -22.82 15.31
CA SER A 98 -7.67 -21.99 14.84
C SER A 98 -7.55 -21.63 13.34
N ASP A 99 -8.69 -21.37 12.69
CA ASP A 99 -8.74 -20.95 11.28
C ASP A 99 -7.94 -19.66 11.03
N ALA A 100 -8.01 -18.72 11.97
CA ALA A 100 -7.27 -17.46 11.89
C ALA A 100 -5.76 -17.69 12.00
N TYR A 101 -5.30 -18.56 12.90
CA TYR A 101 -3.89 -18.92 12.99
C TYR A 101 -3.39 -19.50 11.67
N GLN A 102 -4.12 -20.48 11.11
CA GLN A 102 -3.75 -21.11 9.84
C GLN A 102 -3.69 -20.10 8.68
N SER A 103 -4.64 -19.16 8.64
CA SER A 103 -4.77 -18.19 7.55
C SER A 103 -3.77 -17.03 7.65
N TYR A 104 -3.48 -16.55 8.87
CA TYR A 104 -2.77 -15.28 9.06
C TYR A 104 -1.40 -15.41 9.69
N PHE A 105 -1.14 -16.39 10.57
CA PHE A 105 0.04 -16.36 11.43
C PHE A 105 1.36 -16.35 10.65
N LYS A 106 1.45 -17.09 9.54
CA LYS A 106 2.63 -17.05 8.65
C LYS A 106 2.83 -15.68 8.00
N ARG A 107 1.74 -15.07 7.51
CA ARG A 107 1.80 -13.74 6.87
C ARG A 107 2.15 -12.66 7.89
N ILE A 108 1.61 -12.80 9.09
CA ILE A 108 1.92 -12.00 10.25
C ILE A 108 3.43 -12.06 10.52
N THR A 109 4.00 -13.25 10.72
CA THR A 109 5.40 -13.45 11.15
C THR A 109 6.46 -13.25 10.07
N ALA A 110 6.16 -13.60 8.82
CA ALA A 110 7.13 -13.57 7.71
C ALA A 110 6.81 -12.51 6.63
N GLY A 111 5.63 -11.88 6.68
CA GLY A 111 5.11 -11.08 5.58
C GLY A 111 4.67 -11.91 4.37
N PRO A 112 4.00 -11.27 3.39
CA PRO A 112 3.68 -11.91 2.12
C PRO A 112 4.94 -12.09 1.26
N ALA A 113 4.88 -12.95 0.25
CA ALA A 113 5.91 -13.05 -0.79
C ALA A 113 5.84 -11.85 -1.76
N TYR A 114 6.07 -10.65 -1.23
CA TYR A 114 6.00 -9.37 -1.93
C TYR A 114 7.17 -8.49 -1.50
N ARG A 115 7.80 -7.79 -2.45
CA ARG A 115 8.95 -6.93 -2.19
C ARG A 115 8.58 -5.47 -2.42
N GLN A 116 9.32 -4.57 -1.78
CA GLN A 116 9.10 -3.14 -1.92
C GLN A 116 9.21 -2.66 -3.38
N GLY A 117 10.12 -3.24 -4.17
CA GLY A 117 10.24 -2.96 -5.60
C GLY A 117 8.99 -3.30 -6.42
N ASP A 118 8.17 -4.24 -5.97
CA ASP A 118 6.93 -4.62 -6.65
C ASP A 118 5.79 -3.62 -6.39
N ALA A 119 5.93 -2.77 -5.36
CA ALA A 119 4.90 -1.87 -4.87
C ALA A 119 4.92 -0.49 -5.55
N LEU A 120 6.06 -0.05 -6.09
CA LEU A 120 6.15 1.20 -6.85
C LEU A 120 6.08 0.88 -8.34
N ARG A 121 4.99 1.28 -9.01
CA ARG A 121 4.77 1.00 -10.42
C ARG A 121 4.79 2.28 -11.24
N SER A 122 5.68 2.35 -12.22
CA SER A 122 5.69 3.43 -13.21
C SER A 122 4.56 3.23 -14.22
N ALA A 123 4.15 4.32 -14.87
CA ALA A 123 3.16 4.25 -15.94
C ALA A 123 3.70 3.38 -17.09
N SER A 124 2.99 2.31 -17.42
CA SER A 124 2.95 1.85 -18.81
C SER A 124 2.06 2.84 -19.56
N ARG A 125 2.49 3.34 -20.71
CA ARG A 125 1.62 4.11 -21.61
C ARG A 125 0.43 3.25 -22.00
N THR A 126 -0.69 3.39 -21.30
CA THR A 126 -1.94 2.76 -21.70
C THR A 126 -2.74 3.82 -22.44
N SER A 127 -2.71 3.79 -23.78
CA SER A 127 -3.67 4.53 -24.58
C SER A 127 -5.04 3.87 -24.38
N VAL A 128 -5.83 4.38 -23.45
CA VAL A 128 -7.25 4.01 -23.40
C VAL A 128 -7.93 4.85 -24.46
N ALA A 129 -8.18 4.25 -25.63
CA ALA A 129 -9.07 4.83 -26.60
C ALA A 129 -10.47 4.88 -25.97
N HIS A 130 -10.98 6.09 -25.70
CA HIS A 130 -12.39 6.26 -25.45
C HIS A 130 -13.12 5.93 -26.76
N ALA A 131 -13.83 4.80 -26.79
CA ALA A 131 -14.84 4.58 -27.80
C ALA A 131 -15.96 5.61 -27.57
N LEU A 132 -16.21 6.42 -28.60
CA LEU A 132 -17.34 7.36 -28.70
C LEU A 132 -18.67 6.61 -28.72
#